data_AF-A0AA36DSX7-F1
#
_entry.id   AF-A0AA36DSX7-F1
#
_cell.length_a   1.000
_cell.length_b   1.000
_cell.length_c   1.000
_cell.angle_alpha   90.00
_cell.angle_beta   90.00
_cell.angle_gamma   90.00
#
_symmetry.space_group_name_H-M   'P 1'
#
loop_
_entity.id
_entity.type
_entity.pdbx_description
1 polymer ?
#
loop_
_entity_poly.entity_id
_entity_poly.type
_entity_poly.pdbx_seq_one_letter_code
_entity_poly.pdbx_strand_id
1 'polypeptide(L)'
;MSGWFSKPDPKAQARENTKNIRRANRELETDRRALERREKELEAEIKKLAKQGQKDACAVLAKQLVQLRHQKTKSVAMSSKLTGIGAQNHNLQSMNKMAVVMGTTVNTMKTMEKQMPTEQLAKNMREFQMAQERLGITDDMMNDALDNILDEPGDEEEQNAIVNQVLDEIGIESQSKLANVPKVPTSVGNATSKPMSDQDIESMLAQLRG
;
A
#
# COMPACT_ATOMS: atom_id res chain seq x y z
N MET A 1 -16.90 13.09 -49.30
CA MET A 1 -15.85 12.41 -48.52
C MET A 1 -15.08 13.44 -47.72
N SER A 2 -15.43 13.68 -46.45
CA SER A 2 -14.67 14.56 -45.55
C SER A 2 -14.98 14.15 -44.12
N GLY A 3 -13.96 13.86 -43.30
CA GLY A 3 -14.20 13.67 -41.85
C GLY A 3 -13.14 12.91 -41.04
N TRP A 4 -12.12 12.30 -41.64
CA TRP A 4 -11.14 11.50 -40.87
C TRP A 4 -10.19 12.34 -39.99
N PHE A 5 -10.07 13.65 -40.23
CA PHE A 5 -9.10 14.53 -39.54
C PHE A 5 -9.71 15.66 -38.70
N SER A 6 -10.93 15.49 -38.17
CA SER A 6 -11.40 16.41 -37.13
C SER A 6 -10.63 16.14 -35.84
N LYS A 7 -9.93 17.15 -35.30
CA LYS A 7 -9.35 17.08 -33.95
C LYS A 7 -10.45 16.58 -32.99
N PRO A 8 -10.19 15.56 -32.16
CA PRO A 8 -11.20 15.02 -31.26
C PRO A 8 -11.72 16.16 -30.37
N ASP A 9 -13.05 16.24 -30.22
CA ASP A 9 -13.70 17.17 -29.31
C ASP A 9 -13.05 17.01 -27.92
N PRO A 10 -12.55 18.10 -27.30
CA PRO A 10 -11.94 18.06 -25.96
C PRO A 10 -12.83 17.33 -24.94
N LYS A 11 -14.17 17.39 -25.09
CA LYS A 11 -15.09 16.62 -24.24
C LYS A 11 -15.04 15.12 -24.51
N ALA A 12 -14.92 14.70 -25.78
CA ALA A 12 -14.78 13.30 -26.15
C ALA A 12 -13.47 12.72 -25.62
N GLN A 13 -12.37 13.47 -25.77
CA GLN A 13 -11.05 13.07 -25.27
C GLN A 13 -11.02 12.98 -23.74
N ALA A 14 -11.65 13.91 -23.03
CA ALA A 14 -11.72 13.86 -21.57
C ALA A 14 -12.58 12.69 -21.06
N ARG A 15 -13.67 12.35 -21.76
CA ARG A 15 -14.49 11.15 -21.49
C ARG A 15 -13.72 9.85 -21.73
N GLU A 16 -12.99 9.78 -22.83
CA GLU A 16 -12.13 8.65 -23.16
C GLU A 16 -11.02 8.46 -22.10
N ASN A 17 -10.35 9.54 -21.69
CA ASN A 17 -9.37 9.50 -20.61
C ASN A 17 -9.98 8.98 -19.31
N THR A 18 -11.18 9.42 -18.95
CA THR A 18 -11.86 8.92 -17.75
C THR A 18 -12.21 7.44 -17.86
N LYS A 19 -12.58 6.96 -19.05
CA LYS A 19 -12.84 5.54 -19.31
C LYS A 19 -11.54 4.72 -19.19
N ASN A 20 -10.44 5.22 -19.76
CA ASN A 20 -9.14 4.58 -19.71
C ASN A 20 -8.61 4.50 -18.27
N ILE A 21 -8.73 5.58 -17.49
CA ILE A 21 -8.37 5.60 -16.05
C ILE A 21 -9.16 4.54 -15.27
N ARG A 22 -10.48 4.45 -15.49
CA ARG A 22 -11.31 3.42 -14.82
C ARG A 22 -10.92 2.00 -15.21
N ARG A 23 -10.55 1.79 -16.48
CA ARG A 23 -10.09 0.49 -16.97
C ARG A 23 -8.75 0.11 -16.33
N ALA A 24 -7.77 1.03 -16.34
CA ALA A 24 -6.48 0.83 -15.70
C ALA A 24 -6.61 0.54 -14.20
N ASN A 25 -7.49 1.24 -13.48
CA ASN A 25 -7.75 0.94 -12.06
C ASN A 25 -8.32 -0.47 -11.84
N ARG A 26 -9.16 -0.98 -12.76
CA ARG A 26 -9.68 -2.36 -12.67
C ARG A 26 -8.62 -3.40 -12.98
N GLU A 27 -7.76 -3.13 -13.96
CA GLU A 27 -6.64 -4.00 -14.32
C GLU A 27 -5.65 -4.09 -13.16
N LEU A 28 -5.26 -2.94 -12.57
CA LEU A 28 -4.43 -2.91 -11.36
C LEU A 28 -5.06 -3.66 -10.18
N GLU A 29 -6.38 -3.58 -10.00
CA GLU A 29 -7.07 -4.33 -8.95
C GLU A 29 -7.04 -5.84 -9.19
N THR A 30 -7.18 -6.28 -10.44
CA THR A 30 -7.04 -7.70 -10.81
C THR A 30 -5.60 -8.17 -10.60
N ASP A 31 -4.61 -7.39 -11.02
CA ASP A 31 -3.19 -7.71 -10.85
C ASP A 31 -2.82 -7.78 -9.37
N ARG A 32 -3.34 -6.86 -8.55
CA ARG A 32 -3.17 -6.87 -7.09
C ARG A 32 -3.67 -8.18 -6.47
N ARG A 33 -4.83 -8.68 -6.90
CA ARG A 33 -5.36 -9.98 -6.44
C ARG A 33 -4.51 -11.16 -6.89
N ALA A 34 -3.91 -11.08 -8.08
CA ALA A 34 -2.97 -12.09 -8.55
C ALA A 34 -1.68 -12.09 -7.72
N LEU A 35 -1.15 -10.90 -7.39
CA LEU A 35 -0.01 -10.75 -6.48
C LEU A 35 -0.34 -11.30 -5.09
N GLU A 36 -1.51 -11.02 -4.52
CA GLU A 36 -1.94 -11.58 -3.22
C GLU A 36 -2.00 -13.11 -3.19
N ARG A 37 -2.35 -13.75 -4.32
CA ARG A 37 -2.32 -15.22 -4.42
C ARG A 37 -0.89 -15.75 -4.43
N ARG A 38 -0.02 -15.15 -5.24
CA ARG A 38 1.40 -15.50 -5.28
C ARG A 38 2.10 -15.26 -3.94
N GLU A 39 1.73 -14.19 -3.22
CA GLU A 39 2.21 -13.91 -1.86
C GLU A 39 1.94 -15.09 -0.93
N LYS A 40 0.70 -15.60 -0.91
CA LYS A 40 0.33 -16.75 -0.08
C LYS A 40 1.02 -18.04 -0.49
N GLU A 41 1.22 -18.25 -1.79
CA GLU A 41 1.96 -19.40 -2.33
C GLU A 41 3.42 -19.37 -1.87
N LEU A 42 4.09 -18.22 -2.02
CA LEU A 42 5.46 -18.01 -1.55
C LEU A 42 5.58 -18.17 -0.02
N GLU A 43 4.65 -17.62 0.76
CA GLU A 43 4.64 -17.80 2.21
C GLU A 43 4.53 -19.28 2.61
N ALA A 44 3.70 -20.06 1.89
CA ALA A 44 3.57 -21.50 2.14
C ALA A 44 4.85 -22.27 1.78
N GLU A 45 5.50 -21.89 0.67
CA GLU A 45 6.74 -22.50 0.22
C GLU A 45 7.92 -22.17 1.14
N ILE A 46 8.06 -20.92 1.56
CA ILE A 46 9.05 -20.48 2.56
C ILE A 46 8.84 -21.24 3.87
N LYS A 47 7.60 -21.40 4.35
CA LYS A 47 7.31 -22.22 5.54
C LYS A 47 7.77 -23.67 5.38
N LYS A 48 7.60 -24.25 4.20
CA LYS A 48 8.00 -25.64 3.93
C LYS A 48 9.51 -25.78 3.92
N LEU A 49 10.22 -24.89 3.24
CA LEU A 49 11.68 -24.91 3.13
C LEU A 49 12.37 -24.57 4.45
N ALA A 50 11.79 -23.66 5.24
CA ALA A 50 12.28 -23.33 6.57
C ALA A 50 12.23 -24.54 7.51
N LYS A 51 11.13 -25.33 7.46
CA LYS A 51 11.03 -26.59 8.21
C LYS A 51 12.03 -27.65 7.74
N GLN A 52 12.46 -27.60 6.49
CA GLN A 52 13.46 -28.49 5.92
C GLN A 52 14.90 -28.03 6.19
N GLY A 53 15.09 -26.85 6.79
CA GLY A 53 16.41 -26.30 7.09
C GLY A 53 17.18 -25.79 5.88
N GLN A 54 16.53 -25.63 4.72
CA GLN A 54 17.15 -25.14 3.49
C GLN A 54 17.24 -23.61 3.50
N LYS A 55 18.26 -23.08 4.18
CA LYS A 55 18.44 -21.63 4.38
C LYS A 55 18.62 -20.85 3.09
N ASP A 56 19.43 -21.34 2.15
CA ASP A 56 19.73 -20.63 0.90
C ASP A 56 18.48 -20.52 0.01
N ALA A 57 17.69 -21.58 -0.08
CA ALA A 57 16.43 -21.57 -0.81
C ALA A 57 15.40 -20.63 -0.15
N CYS A 58 15.36 -20.59 1.19
CA CYS A 58 14.55 -19.62 1.92
C CYS A 58 14.98 -18.18 1.67
N ALA A 59 16.28 -17.90 1.56
CA ALA A 59 16.81 -16.56 1.30
C ALA A 59 16.34 -16.02 -0.06
N VAL A 60 16.45 -16.83 -1.11
CA VAL A 60 15.99 -16.45 -2.45
C VAL A 60 14.48 -16.17 -2.45
N LEU A 61 13.68 -17.03 -1.85
CA LEU A 61 12.23 -16.85 -1.82
C LEU A 61 11.79 -15.72 -0.89
N ALA A 62 12.50 -15.47 0.21
CA ALA A 62 12.25 -14.34 1.09
C ALA A 62 12.50 -13.00 0.35
N LYS A 63 13.58 -12.90 -0.44
CA LYS A 63 13.84 -11.73 -1.29
C LYS A 63 12.70 -11.53 -2.31
N GLN A 64 12.24 -12.61 -2.94
CA GLN A 64 11.09 -12.54 -3.86
C GLN A 64 9.79 -12.11 -3.15
N LEU A 65 9.55 -12.56 -1.92
CA LEU A 65 8.39 -12.15 -1.14
C LEU A 65 8.41 -10.66 -0.80
N VAL A 66 9.57 -10.12 -0.40
CA VAL A 66 9.74 -8.69 -0.12
C VAL A 66 9.50 -7.86 -1.38
N GLN A 67 10.09 -8.25 -2.51
CA GLN A 67 9.85 -7.59 -3.80
C GLN A 67 8.37 -7.61 -4.19
N LEU A 68 7.69 -8.74 -3.98
CA LEU A 68 6.27 -8.87 -4.31
C LEU A 68 5.37 -8.01 -3.41
N ARG A 69 5.68 -7.90 -2.11
CA ARG A 69 5.01 -6.96 -1.19
C ARG A 69 5.24 -5.50 -1.56
N HIS A 70 6.44 -5.17 -2.03
CA HIS A 70 6.73 -3.85 -2.56
C HIS A 70 5.90 -3.54 -3.82
N GLN A 71 5.85 -4.47 -4.78
CA GLN A 71 5.02 -4.35 -6.00
C GLN A 71 3.54 -4.14 -5.67
N LYS A 72 3.01 -4.86 -4.67
CA LYS A 72 1.63 -4.70 -4.18
C LYS A 72 1.39 -3.30 -3.60
N THR A 73 2.32 -2.80 -2.80
CA THR A 73 2.25 -1.44 -2.22
C THR A 73 2.30 -0.37 -3.32
N LYS A 74 3.21 -0.53 -4.28
CA LYS A 74 3.31 0.33 -5.48
C LYS A 74 2.02 0.31 -6.29
N SER A 75 1.37 -0.84 -6.45
CA SER A 75 0.07 -0.95 -7.13
C SER A 75 -1.03 -0.14 -6.44
N VAL A 76 -1.06 -0.10 -5.10
CA VAL A 76 -2.02 0.72 -4.33
C VAL A 76 -1.73 2.22 -4.52
N ALA A 77 -0.46 2.61 -4.49
CA ALA A 77 -0.05 3.99 -4.76
C ALA A 77 -0.42 4.42 -6.19
N MET A 78 -0.17 3.58 -7.19
CA MET A 78 -0.52 3.83 -8.59
C MET A 78 -2.05 3.98 -8.79
N SER A 79 -2.85 3.11 -8.18
CA SER A 79 -4.33 3.22 -8.22
C SER A 79 -4.83 4.52 -7.59
N SER A 80 -4.19 4.96 -6.51
CA SER A 80 -4.48 6.24 -5.85
C SER A 80 -4.12 7.43 -6.74
N LYS A 81 -2.95 7.40 -7.41
CA LYS A 81 -2.54 8.42 -8.39
C LYS A 81 -3.51 8.50 -9.57
N LEU A 82 -3.90 7.36 -10.14
CA LEU A 82 -4.89 7.30 -11.23
C LEU A 82 -6.24 7.89 -10.81
N THR A 83 -6.67 7.61 -9.58
CA THR A 83 -7.88 8.19 -9.01
C THR A 83 -7.77 9.71 -8.86
N GLY A 84 -6.62 10.21 -8.40
CA GLY A 84 -6.31 11.64 -8.32
C GLY A 84 -6.33 12.33 -9.68
N ILE A 85 -5.69 11.74 -10.69
CA ILE A 85 -5.71 12.22 -12.08
C ILE A 85 -7.16 12.24 -12.61
N GLY A 86 -7.96 11.23 -12.28
CA GLY A 86 -9.39 11.20 -12.61
C GLY A 86 -10.18 12.37 -12.03
N ALA A 87 -9.96 12.70 -10.75
CA ALA A 87 -10.58 13.84 -10.08
C ALA A 87 -10.12 15.18 -10.69
N GLN A 88 -8.83 15.30 -11.00
CA GLN A 88 -8.28 16.48 -11.66
C GLN A 88 -8.87 16.66 -13.06
N ASN A 89 -8.97 15.60 -13.86
CA ASN A 89 -9.59 15.64 -15.18
C ASN A 89 -11.08 16.03 -15.09
N HIS A 90 -11.79 15.57 -14.06
CA HIS A 90 -13.15 16.02 -13.78
C HIS A 90 -13.21 17.52 -13.47
N ASN A 91 -12.27 18.03 -12.65
CA ASN A 91 -12.19 19.47 -12.37
C ASN A 91 -11.89 20.28 -13.63
N LEU A 92 -10.96 19.84 -14.48
CA LEU A 92 -10.66 20.48 -15.77
C LEU A 92 -11.88 20.49 -16.70
N GLN A 93 -12.70 19.43 -16.72
CA GLN A 93 -13.95 19.42 -17.48
C GLN A 93 -14.95 20.46 -16.96
N SER A 94 -15.07 20.59 -15.63
CA SER A 94 -15.94 21.59 -15.00
C SER A 94 -15.43 23.02 -15.26
N MET A 95 -14.12 23.25 -15.17
CA MET A 95 -13.48 24.52 -15.53
C MET A 95 -13.69 24.84 -17.01
N ASN A 96 -13.58 23.86 -17.92
CA ASN A 96 -13.80 24.07 -19.35
C ASN A 96 -15.28 24.39 -19.65
N LYS A 97 -16.23 23.68 -19.02
CA LYS A 97 -17.66 24.05 -19.10
C LYS A 97 -17.92 25.45 -18.57
N MET A 98 -17.31 25.79 -17.44
CA MET A 98 -17.40 27.13 -16.85
C MET A 98 -16.77 28.17 -17.76
N ALA A 99 -15.66 27.88 -18.43
CA ALA A 99 -15.01 28.77 -19.40
C ALA A 99 -15.84 28.93 -20.69
N VAL A 100 -16.56 27.89 -21.14
CA VAL A 100 -17.50 28.00 -22.27
C VAL A 100 -18.70 28.85 -21.89
N VAL A 101 -19.30 28.61 -20.73
CA VAL A 101 -20.42 29.41 -20.20
C VAL A 101 -19.97 30.84 -19.93
N MET A 102 -18.81 31.03 -19.29
CA MET A 102 -18.18 32.33 -19.10
C MET A 102 -17.79 32.94 -20.42
N GLY A 103 -17.43 32.21 -21.47
CA GLY A 103 -17.14 32.78 -22.79
C GLY A 103 -18.40 33.34 -23.46
N THR A 104 -19.53 32.62 -23.35
CA THR A 104 -20.83 33.13 -23.78
C THR A 104 -21.32 34.28 -22.91
N THR A 105 -21.10 34.19 -21.59
CA THR A 105 -21.43 35.24 -20.63
C THR A 105 -20.50 36.44 -20.79
N VAL A 106 -19.22 36.27 -21.11
CA VAL A 106 -18.21 37.32 -21.38
C VAL A 106 -18.45 37.97 -22.71
N ASN A 107 -19.04 37.29 -23.70
CA ASN A 107 -19.57 38.00 -24.88
C ASN A 107 -20.75 38.91 -24.51
N THR A 108 -21.57 38.55 -23.51
CA THR A 108 -22.59 39.46 -22.93
C THR A 108 -22.04 40.43 -21.87
N MET A 109 -20.90 40.10 -21.25
CA MET A 109 -20.20 40.87 -20.20
C MET A 109 -19.07 41.71 -20.80
N LYS A 110 -18.77 41.60 -22.11
CA LYS A 110 -17.96 42.50 -22.94
C LYS A 110 -18.61 43.87 -23.05
N THR A 111 -19.94 43.85 -23.08
CA THR A 111 -20.81 45.01 -22.85
C THR A 111 -20.72 45.56 -21.40
N MET A 112 -20.07 44.83 -20.48
CA MET A 112 -19.93 45.13 -19.05
C MET A 112 -18.47 44.91 -18.56
N GLU A 113 -17.47 45.04 -19.45
CA GLU A 113 -16.11 44.50 -19.28
C GLU A 113 -15.17 45.54 -18.68
N LYS A 114 -15.15 45.62 -17.35
CA LYS A 114 -14.06 46.33 -16.66
C LYS A 114 -13.62 45.76 -15.32
N GLN A 115 -14.17 44.63 -14.84
CA GLN A 115 -13.95 44.20 -13.44
C GLN A 115 -13.87 42.68 -13.20
N MET A 116 -13.27 41.87 -14.07
CA MET A 116 -12.89 40.49 -13.67
C MET A 116 -11.49 40.08 -14.14
N PRO A 117 -10.63 39.55 -13.25
CA PRO A 117 -9.26 39.17 -13.58
C PRO A 117 -9.18 37.69 -14.00
N THR A 118 -8.99 37.45 -15.29
CA THR A 118 -8.73 36.11 -15.86
C THR A 118 -7.29 35.62 -15.65
N GLU A 119 -6.38 36.47 -15.18
CA GLU A 119 -4.96 36.17 -14.99
C GLU A 119 -4.66 35.19 -13.84
N GLN A 120 -5.45 35.21 -12.75
CA GLN A 120 -5.20 34.34 -11.60
C GLN A 120 -5.42 32.85 -11.92
N LEU A 121 -6.35 32.55 -12.82
CA LEU A 121 -6.62 31.18 -13.25
C LEU A 121 -5.46 30.58 -14.06
N ALA A 122 -4.85 31.39 -14.94
CA ALA A 122 -3.72 30.99 -15.75
C ALA A 122 -2.46 30.74 -14.90
N LYS A 123 -2.25 31.56 -13.85
CA LYS A 123 -1.15 31.38 -12.90
C LYS A 123 -1.30 30.08 -12.10
N ASN A 124 -2.50 29.80 -11.58
CA ASN A 124 -2.78 28.58 -10.81
C ASN A 124 -2.59 27.30 -11.64
N MET A 125 -2.94 27.31 -12.94
CA MET A 125 -2.69 26.18 -13.85
C MET A 125 -1.19 25.91 -14.05
N ARG A 126 -0.38 26.97 -14.13
CA ARG A 126 1.06 26.85 -14.36
C ARG A 126 1.80 26.35 -13.11
N GLU A 127 1.43 26.87 -11.94
CA GLU A 127 1.95 26.38 -10.66
C GLU A 127 1.55 24.92 -10.40
N PHE A 128 0.34 24.53 -10.82
CA PHE A 128 -0.10 23.14 -10.76
C PHE A 128 0.75 22.21 -11.66
N GLN A 129 1.04 22.62 -12.90
CA GLN A 129 1.89 21.83 -13.81
C GLN A 129 3.30 21.61 -13.22
N MET A 130 3.91 22.66 -12.67
CA MET A 130 5.22 22.55 -12.02
C MET A 130 5.21 21.65 -10.77
N ALA A 131 4.13 21.69 -9.98
CA ALA A 131 3.97 20.82 -8.82
C ALA A 131 3.81 19.34 -9.22
N GLN A 132 3.06 19.06 -10.28
CA GLN A 132 2.88 17.71 -10.83
C GLN A 132 4.20 17.12 -11.34
N GLU A 133 5.00 17.93 -12.05
CA GLU A 133 6.29 17.53 -12.60
C GLU A 133 7.33 17.26 -11.50
N ARG A 134 7.35 18.09 -10.45
CA ARG A 134 8.18 17.84 -9.26
C ARG A 134 7.80 16.54 -8.53
N LEU A 135 6.50 16.26 -8.39
CA LEU A 135 6.03 15.02 -7.77
C LEU A 135 6.42 13.79 -8.60
N GLY A 136 6.34 13.87 -9.93
CA GLY A 136 6.79 12.81 -10.83
C GLY A 136 8.28 12.50 -10.67
N ILE A 137 9.12 13.53 -10.63
CA ILE A 137 10.57 13.38 -10.44
C ILE A 137 10.90 12.74 -9.07
N THR A 138 10.19 13.11 -8.01
CA THR A 138 10.45 12.52 -6.67
C THR A 138 10.06 11.06 -6.55
N ASP A 139 8.97 10.64 -7.21
CA ASP A 139 8.58 9.22 -7.23
C ASP A 139 9.61 8.39 -8.00
N ASP A 140 10.07 8.86 -9.16
CA ASP A 140 11.02 8.12 -9.98
C ASP A 140 12.38 8.02 -9.26
N MET A 141 12.87 9.10 -8.66
CA MET A 141 14.10 9.09 -7.86
C MET A 141 14.00 8.19 -6.61
N MET A 142 12.83 8.11 -5.99
CA MET A 142 12.61 7.23 -4.83
C MET A 142 12.50 5.76 -5.23
N ASN A 143 11.87 5.46 -6.38
CA ASN A 143 11.85 4.11 -6.94
C ASN A 143 13.26 3.65 -7.32
N ASP A 144 14.06 4.50 -7.99
CA ASP A 144 15.43 4.17 -8.37
C ASP A 144 16.34 3.98 -7.14
N ALA A 145 16.18 4.78 -6.09
CA ALA A 145 16.93 4.59 -4.85
C ALA A 145 16.58 3.26 -4.16
N LEU A 146 15.31 2.87 -4.17
CA LEU A 146 14.85 1.60 -3.60
C LEU A 146 15.26 0.39 -4.45
N ASP A 147 15.18 0.49 -5.78
CA ASP A 147 15.61 -0.58 -6.68
C ASP A 147 17.13 -0.79 -6.55
N ASN A 148 17.93 0.26 -6.44
CA ASN A 148 19.37 0.14 -6.18
C ASN A 148 19.70 -0.52 -4.83
N ILE A 149 18.93 -0.24 -3.77
CA ILE A 149 19.08 -0.90 -2.46
C ILE A 149 18.69 -2.39 -2.54
N LEU A 150 17.74 -2.75 -3.40
CA LEU A 150 17.26 -4.12 -3.55
C LEU A 150 18.12 -4.97 -4.50
N ASP A 151 18.80 -4.34 -5.47
CA ASP A 151 19.65 -5.00 -6.47
C ASP A 151 21.12 -5.13 -6.03
N GLU A 152 21.53 -4.41 -4.98
CA GLU A 152 22.84 -4.62 -4.38
C GLU A 152 22.91 -6.06 -3.81
N PRO A 153 23.96 -6.84 -4.16
CA PRO A 153 24.18 -8.15 -3.56
C PRO A 153 24.58 -7.92 -2.09
N GLY A 154 23.56 -7.83 -1.22
CA GLY A 154 23.75 -7.65 0.21
C GLY A 154 24.61 -8.75 0.81
N ASP A 155 25.39 -8.36 1.82
CA ASP A 155 26.27 -9.25 2.57
C ASP A 155 25.48 -10.45 3.14
N GLU A 156 26.12 -11.60 3.34
CA GLU A 156 25.44 -12.81 3.83
C GLU A 156 24.72 -12.55 5.17
N GLU A 157 25.23 -11.62 5.98
CA GLU A 157 24.61 -11.18 7.23
C GLU A 157 23.27 -10.45 7.04
N GLU A 158 23.16 -9.57 6.04
CA GLU A 158 21.92 -8.84 5.73
C GLU A 158 20.84 -9.76 5.17
N GLN A 159 21.25 -10.71 4.31
CA GLN A 159 20.33 -11.71 3.77
C GLN A 159 19.76 -12.60 4.89
N ASN A 160 20.60 -13.02 5.83
CA ASN A 160 20.16 -13.77 7.00
C ASN A 160 19.20 -12.96 7.89
N ALA A 161 19.44 -11.66 8.05
CA ALA A 161 18.55 -10.76 8.79
C ALA A 161 17.17 -10.65 8.12
N ILE A 162 17.12 -10.48 6.79
CA ILE A 162 15.87 -10.43 6.02
C ILE A 162 15.10 -11.76 6.13
N VAL A 163 15.79 -12.90 6.03
CA VAL A 163 15.18 -14.22 6.20
C VAL A 163 14.57 -14.35 7.59
N ASN A 164 15.31 -14.03 8.65
CA ASN A 164 14.80 -14.12 10.01
C ASN A 164 13.58 -13.21 10.22
N GLN A 165 13.64 -11.97 9.73
CA GLN A 165 12.50 -11.04 9.79
C GLN A 165 11.27 -11.61 9.06
N VAL A 166 11.44 -12.14 7.85
CA VAL A 166 10.34 -12.75 7.09
C VAL A 166 9.79 -13.99 7.80
N LEU A 167 10.63 -14.84 8.38
CA LEU A 167 10.21 -16.03 9.12
C LEU A 167 9.45 -15.69 10.41
N ASP A 168 9.86 -14.63 11.10
CA ASP A 168 9.18 -14.08 12.28
C ASP A 168 7.81 -13.52 11.92
N GLU A 169 7.72 -12.70 10.85
CA GLU A 169 6.46 -12.16 10.33
C GLU A 169 5.49 -13.27 9.89
N ILE A 170 6.02 -14.34 9.31
CA ILE A 170 5.26 -15.49 8.84
C ILE A 170 4.79 -16.41 9.99
N GLY A 171 5.34 -16.21 11.20
CA GLY A 171 4.86 -16.84 12.44
C GLY A 171 5.39 -18.26 12.68
N ILE A 172 6.55 -18.63 12.11
CA ILE A 172 7.14 -19.96 12.36
C ILE A 172 7.62 -20.08 13.83
N GLU A 173 7.95 -18.96 14.48
CA GLU A 173 8.34 -18.97 15.89
C GLU A 173 7.19 -19.15 16.89
N SER A 174 5.98 -18.65 16.61
CA SER A 174 4.87 -18.81 17.56
C SER A 174 4.51 -20.28 17.77
N GLN A 175 4.68 -21.12 16.75
CA GLN A 175 4.39 -22.54 16.84
C GLN A 175 5.54 -23.36 17.44
N SER A 176 6.80 -22.95 17.24
CA SER A 176 7.96 -23.57 17.90
C SER A 176 8.04 -23.23 19.39
N LYS A 177 7.67 -22.01 19.80
CA LYS A 177 7.57 -21.63 21.22
C LYS A 177 6.36 -22.27 21.92
N LEU A 178 5.25 -22.53 21.20
CA LEU A 178 4.10 -23.30 21.72
C LEU A 178 4.36 -24.83 21.76
N ALA A 179 5.19 -25.37 20.86
CA ALA A 179 5.57 -26.78 20.89
C ALA A 179 6.53 -27.13 22.05
N ASN A 180 7.23 -26.13 22.58
CA ASN A 180 8.11 -26.25 23.75
C ASN A 180 7.45 -25.85 25.08
N VAL A 181 6.15 -25.52 25.09
CA VAL A 181 5.40 -25.43 26.35
C VAL A 181 5.15 -26.88 26.82
N PRO A 182 5.59 -27.28 28.03
CA PRO A 182 5.27 -28.59 28.57
C PRO A 182 3.76 -28.79 28.52
N LYS A 183 3.30 -29.84 27.84
CA LYS A 183 1.89 -30.24 27.88
C LYS A 183 1.52 -30.46 29.34
N VAL A 184 0.77 -29.52 29.92
CA VAL A 184 0.17 -29.70 31.24
C VAL A 184 -0.69 -30.96 31.14
N PRO A 185 -0.46 -32.00 31.95
CA PRO A 185 -1.23 -33.22 31.87
C PRO A 185 -2.70 -32.89 32.16
N THR A 186 -3.57 -33.21 31.21
CA THR A 186 -5.04 -33.14 31.34
C THR A 186 -5.53 -34.29 32.22
N SER A 187 -5.09 -34.28 33.47
CA SER A 187 -5.57 -35.14 34.55
C SER A 187 -5.60 -34.30 35.84
N VAL A 188 -6.47 -33.29 35.86
CA VAL A 188 -6.93 -32.73 37.15
C VAL A 188 -7.96 -33.70 37.69
N GLY A 189 -7.45 -34.73 38.37
CA GLY A 189 -8.25 -35.53 39.29
C GLY A 189 -8.68 -34.64 40.46
N ASN A 190 -9.99 -34.49 40.61
CA ASN A 190 -10.72 -34.34 41.86
C ASN A 190 -9.97 -33.66 43.03
N ALA A 191 -9.77 -32.35 42.97
CA ALA A 191 -9.37 -31.56 44.15
C ALA A 191 -10.62 -31.12 44.92
N THR A 192 -10.96 -31.89 45.95
CA THR A 192 -11.86 -31.46 47.02
C THR A 192 -11.34 -30.17 47.65
N SER A 193 -12.09 -29.08 47.50
CA SER A 193 -11.88 -27.83 48.23
C SER A 193 -12.03 -28.07 49.73
N LYS A 194 -10.92 -28.08 50.47
CA LYS A 194 -10.93 -27.95 51.93
C LYS A 194 -10.54 -26.50 52.24
N PRO A 195 -11.38 -25.71 52.95
CA PRO A 195 -11.01 -24.35 53.35
C PRO A 195 -9.81 -24.41 54.32
N MET A 196 -8.79 -23.59 54.08
CA MET A 196 -7.64 -23.44 54.98
C MET A 196 -8.10 -22.93 56.34
N SER A 197 -7.51 -23.45 57.41
CA SER A 197 -7.88 -23.08 58.78
C SER A 197 -7.16 -21.82 59.23
N ASP A 198 -7.76 -21.04 60.13
CA ASP A 198 -7.23 -19.75 60.60
C ASP A 198 -5.79 -19.84 61.16
N GLN A 199 -5.38 -21.03 61.63
CA GLN A 199 -4.03 -21.32 62.10
C GLN A 199 -2.98 -21.26 60.97
N ASP A 200 -3.37 -21.66 59.75
CA ASP A 200 -2.48 -21.63 58.59
C ASP A 200 -2.23 -20.18 58.14
N ILE A 201 -3.24 -19.32 58.29
CA ILE A 201 -3.18 -17.90 57.93
C ILE A 201 -2.32 -17.12 58.92
N GLU A 202 -2.44 -17.41 60.23
CA GLU A 202 -1.57 -16.80 61.25
C GLU A 202 -0.09 -17.16 61.06
N SER A 203 0.21 -18.40 60.64
CA SER A 203 1.59 -18.83 60.37
C SER A 203 2.24 -18.07 59.20
N MET A 204 1.47 -17.75 58.16
CA MET A 204 1.94 -16.95 57.01
C MET A 204 2.14 -15.47 57.38
N LEU A 205 1.28 -14.92 58.24
CA LEU A 205 1.44 -13.54 58.73
C LEU A 205 2.66 -13.39 59.64
N ALA A 206 2.98 -14.42 60.43
CA ALA A 206 4.18 -14.43 61.28
C ALA A 206 5.48 -14.46 60.44
N GLN A 207 5.48 -15.20 59.32
CA GLN A 207 6.62 -15.25 58.39
C GLN A 207 6.90 -13.93 57.66
N LEU A 208 5.92 -13.03 57.57
CA LEU A 208 6.08 -11.70 56.96
C LEU A 208 6.45 -10.60 57.95
N ARG A 209 6.44 -10.89 59.26
CA ARG A 209 6.82 -9.96 60.34
C ARG A 209 8.18 -10.28 60.98
N GLY A 210 8.93 -11.23 60.42
CA GLY A 210 10.33 -11.51 60.76
C GLY A 210 11.29 -10.80 59.84
#